data_AF-A0A3P7LHR5-F1
#
_entry.id   AF-A0A3P7LHR5-F1
#
_cell.length_a   1.000
_cell.length_b   1.000
_cell.length_c   1.000
_cell.angle_alpha   90.00
_cell.angle_beta   90.00
_cell.angle_gamma   90.00
#
_symmetry.space_group_name_H-M   'P 1'
#
loop_
_entity.id
_entity.type
_entity.pdbx_description
1 polymer ?
#
loop_
_entity_poly.entity_id
_entity_poly.type
_entity_poly.pdbx_seq_one_letter_code
_entity_poly.pdbx_strand_id
1 'polypeptide(L)'
;MSRHFYHRRNAGKFNYVNRWVKYVLSVTNFLFVMIGGILLVLGIIAFVESGVITQKSKISILHWIFNITVIVTIVGFITVLVSATGFIGSLRENQCLLKFYYISLAMLFVCETIIGILFFIYRETAINHAEEIVKKTFVTQYREVGFEDSTNFMDFLQKELQCCGPRSYTDWTANRYFACNDSYVSPEACGVPFSCCRRMNDINVGISLFSPTLHSR
;
A
#
# COMPACT_ATOMS: atom_id res chain seq x y z
N MET A 1 -64.94 24.02 18.33
CA MET A 1 -64.83 23.85 16.87
C MET A 1 -63.42 24.27 16.48
N SER A 2 -62.45 23.37 16.63
CA SER A 2 -61.03 23.72 16.69
C SER A 2 -60.16 22.74 15.92
N ARG A 3 -59.29 23.30 15.07
CA ARG A 3 -58.00 22.78 14.58
C ARG A 3 -58.04 21.77 13.42
N HIS A 4 -58.15 22.32 12.21
CA HIS A 4 -57.51 21.75 11.02
C HIS A 4 -56.05 22.22 10.97
N PHE A 5 -55.12 21.44 11.52
CA PHE A 5 -53.69 21.61 11.24
C PHE A 5 -52.97 20.26 11.39
N TYR A 6 -52.02 20.04 10.48
CA TYR A 6 -51.05 18.93 10.43
C TYR A 6 -51.55 17.56 9.95
N HIS A 7 -51.73 17.43 8.63
CA HIS A 7 -51.17 16.29 7.92
C HIS A 7 -50.80 16.67 6.49
N ARG A 8 -49.82 17.58 6.36
CA ARG A 8 -49.01 17.63 5.14
C ARG A 8 -48.14 16.37 5.18
N ARG A 9 -48.69 15.23 4.73
CA ARG A 9 -47.89 14.11 4.29
C ARG A 9 -46.93 14.70 3.26
N ASN A 10 -45.64 14.77 3.59
CA ASN A 10 -44.60 14.83 2.58
C ASN A 10 -44.71 13.53 1.79
N ALA A 11 -45.62 13.53 0.83
CA ALA A 11 -45.68 12.59 -0.26
C ALA A 11 -44.27 12.53 -0.85
N GLY A 12 -43.72 11.31 -0.88
CA GLY A 12 -42.34 11.06 -1.23
C GLY A 12 -41.96 11.82 -2.49
N LYS A 13 -40.89 12.61 -2.37
CA LYS A 13 -40.07 12.93 -3.54
C LYS A 13 -39.46 11.60 -4.01
N PHE A 14 -40.21 10.87 -4.85
CA PHE A 14 -39.60 9.95 -5.79
C PHE A 14 -38.82 10.83 -6.79
N ASN A 15 -37.64 11.27 -6.36
CA ASN A 15 -36.65 11.79 -7.29
C ASN A 15 -36.36 10.64 -8.26
N TYR A 16 -36.57 10.86 -9.54
CA TYR A 16 -36.23 9.90 -10.58
C TYR A 16 -34.71 9.66 -10.50
N VAL A 17 -34.30 8.59 -9.82
CA VAL A 17 -32.87 8.24 -9.71
C VAL A 17 -32.40 7.94 -11.13
N ASN A 18 -31.44 8.73 -11.61
CA ASN A 18 -30.92 8.54 -12.95
C ASN A 18 -30.36 7.12 -13.09
N ARG A 19 -30.90 6.35 -14.05
CA ARG A 19 -30.54 4.95 -14.27
C ARG A 19 -29.03 4.78 -14.49
N TRP A 20 -28.38 5.75 -15.14
CA TRP A 20 -26.94 5.79 -15.31
C TRP A 20 -26.19 5.83 -13.98
N VAL A 21 -26.64 6.66 -13.03
CA VAL A 21 -26.00 6.78 -11.70
C VAL A 21 -26.10 5.47 -10.93
N LYS A 22 -27.25 4.78 -10.99
CA LYS A 22 -27.43 3.48 -10.33
C LYS A 22 -26.46 2.42 -10.87
N TYR A 23 -26.36 2.32 -12.20
CA TYR A 23 -25.46 1.36 -12.85
C TYR A 23 -24.00 1.68 -12.59
N VAL A 24 -23.58 2.94 -12.74
CA VAL A 24 -22.22 3.37 -12.45
C VAL A 24 -21.86 3.07 -10.99
N LEU A 25 -22.71 3.43 -10.03
CA LEU A 25 -22.48 3.15 -8.62
C LEU A 25 -22.35 1.64 -8.35
N SER A 26 -23.23 0.82 -8.94
CA SER A 26 -23.22 -0.62 -8.75
C SER A 26 -21.96 -1.26 -9.35
N VAL A 27 -21.62 -0.93 -10.60
CA VAL A 27 -20.45 -1.48 -11.29
C VAL A 27 -19.15 -1.06 -10.59
N THR A 28 -19.00 0.22 -10.26
CA THR A 28 -17.80 0.71 -9.56
C THR A 28 -17.63 0.04 -8.20
N ASN A 29 -18.70 -0.09 -7.40
CA ASN A 29 -18.61 -0.81 -6.12
C ASN A 29 -18.30 -2.29 -6.30
N PHE A 30 -18.85 -2.95 -7.33
CA PHE A 30 -18.52 -4.33 -7.63
C PHE A 30 -17.03 -4.52 -7.95
N LEU A 31 -16.44 -3.63 -8.75
CA LEU A 31 -15.00 -3.64 -9.02
C LEU A 31 -14.18 -3.45 -7.74
N PHE A 32 -14.58 -2.53 -6.86
CA PHE A 32 -13.92 -2.34 -5.57
C PHE A 32 -14.03 -3.56 -4.64
N VAL A 33 -15.15 -4.28 -4.66
CA VAL A 33 -15.29 -5.55 -3.92
C VAL A 33 -14.26 -6.57 -4.44
N MET A 34 -14.12 -6.69 -5.77
CA MET A 34 -13.17 -7.64 -6.37
C MET A 34 -11.72 -7.26 -6.05
N ILE A 35 -11.35 -5.99 -6.23
CA ILE A 35 -10.00 -5.49 -5.93
C ILE A 35 -9.70 -5.63 -4.43
N GLY A 36 -10.61 -5.20 -3.57
CA GLY A 36 -10.47 -5.33 -2.13
C GLY A 36 -10.37 -6.79 -1.68
N GLY A 37 -11.12 -7.70 -2.33
CA GLY A 37 -11.07 -9.12 -2.07
C GLY A 37 -9.72 -9.73 -2.42
N ILE A 38 -9.15 -9.38 -3.58
CA ILE A 38 -7.80 -9.80 -3.97
C ILE A 38 -6.77 -9.28 -2.97
N LEU A 39 -6.82 -7.99 -2.62
CA LEU A 39 -5.91 -7.39 -1.63
C LEU A 39 -6.03 -8.06 -0.25
N LEU A 40 -7.25 -8.39 0.17
CA LEU A 40 -7.49 -9.06 1.45
C LEU A 40 -6.92 -10.48 1.45
N VAL A 41 -7.12 -11.25 0.38
CA VAL A 41 -6.56 -12.60 0.24
C VAL A 41 -5.03 -12.56 0.25
N LEU A 42 -4.42 -11.66 -0.54
CA LEU A 42 -2.96 -11.48 -0.55
C LEU A 42 -2.44 -11.05 0.82
N GLY A 43 -3.13 -10.12 1.49
CA GLY A 43 -2.79 -9.67 2.84
C GLY A 43 -2.82 -10.80 3.87
N ILE A 44 -3.84 -11.67 3.82
CA ILE A 44 -3.96 -12.82 4.72
C ILE A 44 -2.85 -13.84 4.47
N ILE A 45 -2.57 -14.18 3.20
CA ILE A 45 -1.48 -15.11 2.84
C ILE A 45 -0.15 -14.57 3.38
N ALA A 46 0.17 -13.32 3.06
CA ALA A 46 1.38 -12.67 3.55
C ALA A 46 1.41 -12.61 5.08
N PHE A 47 0.27 -12.41 5.76
CA PHE A 47 0.21 -12.34 7.22
C PHE A 47 0.54 -13.68 7.88
N VAL A 48 0.07 -14.77 7.29
CA VAL A 48 0.38 -16.14 7.72
C VAL A 48 1.86 -16.46 7.52
N GLU A 49 2.40 -16.13 6.35
CA GLU A 49 3.82 -16.37 6.00
C GLU A 49 4.79 -15.52 6.84
N SER A 50 4.41 -14.28 7.17
CA SER A 50 5.25 -13.36 7.91
C SER A 50 5.53 -13.81 9.36
N GLY A 51 4.92 -14.90 9.85
CA GLY A 51 5.20 -15.47 11.18
C GLY A 51 4.90 -14.51 12.34
N VAL A 52 4.14 -13.44 12.08
CA VAL A 52 3.87 -12.33 13.00
C VAL A 52 3.17 -12.81 14.28
N ILE A 53 2.49 -13.96 14.22
CA ILE A 53 1.84 -14.61 15.37
C ILE A 53 2.87 -15.27 16.32
N THR A 54 3.98 -15.75 15.78
CA THR A 54 5.00 -16.56 16.51
C THR A 54 5.98 -15.68 17.29
N GLN A 55 6.13 -14.40 16.92
CA GLN A 55 7.02 -13.44 17.56
C GLN A 55 6.31 -12.56 18.62
N LYS A 56 5.33 -13.14 19.33
CA LYS A 56 4.54 -12.43 20.37
C LYS A 56 5.30 -12.04 21.64
N SER A 57 6.60 -12.36 21.77
CA SER A 57 7.26 -12.30 23.08
C SER A 57 7.90 -10.96 23.47
N LYS A 58 8.15 -10.00 22.57
CA LYS A 58 8.77 -8.69 22.93
C LYS A 58 8.47 -7.49 22.01
N ILE A 59 7.40 -7.49 21.21
CA ILE A 59 7.14 -6.40 20.25
C ILE A 59 6.06 -5.46 20.79
N SER A 60 6.38 -4.16 20.89
CA SER A 60 5.40 -3.11 21.21
C SER A 60 4.25 -3.11 20.20
N ILE A 61 3.00 -3.02 20.68
CA ILE A 61 1.76 -3.05 19.88
C ILE A 61 1.81 -2.11 18.67
N LEU A 62 2.47 -0.95 18.81
CA LEU A 62 2.66 0.00 17.72
C LEU A 62 3.47 -0.59 16.56
N HIS A 63 4.59 -1.26 16.82
CA HIS A 63 5.43 -1.87 15.77
C HIS A 63 4.71 -3.02 15.04
N TRP A 64 3.73 -3.64 15.69
CA TRP A 64 2.87 -4.66 15.09
C TRP A 64 1.84 -4.05 14.13
N ILE A 65 1.20 -2.94 14.52
CA ILE A 65 0.20 -2.24 13.69
C ILE A 65 0.84 -1.60 12.45
N PHE A 66 2.06 -1.09 12.57
CA PHE A 66 2.79 -0.49 11.44
C PHE A 66 3.41 -1.50 10.47
N ASN A 67 3.13 -2.79 10.63
CA ASN A 67 3.58 -3.80 9.69
C ASN A 67 2.78 -3.69 8.38
N ILE A 68 3.48 -3.61 7.24
CA ILE A 68 2.86 -3.41 5.92
C ILE A 68 1.78 -4.46 5.61
N THR A 69 2.02 -5.71 6.01
CA THR A 69 1.10 -6.82 5.82
C THR A 69 -0.20 -6.66 6.61
N VAL A 70 -0.11 -6.14 7.84
CA VAL A 70 -1.28 -5.87 8.69
C VAL A 70 -2.09 -4.69 8.13
N ILE A 71 -1.41 -3.62 7.69
CA ILE A 71 -2.07 -2.46 7.09
C ILE A 71 -2.84 -2.85 5.83
N VAL A 72 -2.21 -3.59 4.90
CA VAL A 72 -2.85 -4.04 3.65
C VAL A 72 -4.07 -4.90 3.94
N THR A 73 -3.98 -5.80 4.92
CA THR A 73 -5.11 -6.65 5.33
C THR A 73 -6.28 -5.83 5.87
N ILE A 74 -6.02 -4.86 6.75
CA ILE A 74 -7.05 -3.99 7.33
C ILE A 74 -7.71 -3.13 6.25
N VAL A 75 -6.91 -2.50 5.38
CA VAL A 75 -7.41 -1.67 4.28
C VAL A 75 -8.27 -2.51 3.34
N GLY A 76 -7.78 -3.68 2.91
CA GLY A 76 -8.53 -4.60 2.05
C GLY A 76 -9.88 -5.00 2.66
N PHE A 77 -9.90 -5.32 3.96
CA PHE A 77 -11.14 -5.64 4.68
C PHE A 77 -12.14 -4.47 4.70
N ILE A 78 -11.68 -3.26 5.04
CA ILE A 78 -12.52 -2.06 5.04
C ILE A 78 -13.07 -1.78 3.63
N THR A 79 -12.23 -1.88 2.60
CA THR A 79 -12.64 -1.68 1.21
C THR A 79 -13.73 -2.67 0.80
N VAL A 80 -13.58 -3.96 1.11
CA VAL A 80 -14.60 -4.98 0.81
C VAL A 80 -15.91 -4.68 1.54
N LEU A 81 -15.86 -4.33 2.82
CA LEU A 81 -17.06 -4.02 3.60
C LEU A 81 -17.81 -2.82 3.02
N VAL A 82 -17.12 -1.69 2.85
CA VAL A 82 -17.75 -0.46 2.34
C VAL A 82 -18.29 -0.68 0.93
N SER A 83 -17.51 -1.28 0.04
CA SER A 83 -17.94 -1.52 -1.34
C SER A 83 -19.08 -2.55 -1.45
N ALA A 84 -19.09 -3.59 -0.61
CA ALA A 84 -20.20 -4.54 -0.54
C ALA A 84 -21.49 -3.86 -0.08
N THR A 85 -21.43 -2.97 0.91
CA THR A 85 -22.61 -2.19 1.34
C THR A 85 -23.13 -1.28 0.23
N GLY A 86 -22.24 -0.64 -0.55
CA GLY A 86 -22.62 0.18 -1.70
C GLY A 86 -23.25 -0.63 -2.82
N PHE A 87 -22.68 -1.80 -3.14
CA PHE A 87 -23.20 -2.72 -4.15
C PHE A 87 -24.58 -3.28 -3.77
N ILE A 88 -24.70 -3.85 -2.56
CA ILE A 88 -25.95 -4.42 -2.04
C ILE A 88 -27.01 -3.32 -1.87
N GLY A 89 -26.62 -2.15 -1.36
CA GLY A 89 -27.51 -1.00 -1.19
C GLY A 89 -28.10 -0.52 -2.51
N SER A 90 -27.30 -0.49 -3.58
CA SER A 90 -27.75 -0.13 -4.93
C SER A 90 -28.70 -1.19 -5.54
N LEU A 91 -28.37 -2.48 -5.38
CA LEU A 91 -29.18 -3.58 -5.92
C LEU A 91 -30.52 -3.73 -5.20
N ARG A 92 -30.51 -3.63 -3.86
CA ARG A 92 -31.71 -3.78 -3.02
C ARG A 92 -32.53 -2.50 -2.89
N GLU A 93 -32.06 -1.40 -3.51
CA GLU A 93 -32.65 -0.07 -3.38
C GLU A 93 -32.88 0.36 -1.91
N ASN A 94 -32.02 -0.14 -1.01
CA ASN A 94 -32.18 0.09 0.42
C ASN A 94 -31.50 1.42 0.81
N GLN A 95 -32.35 2.42 1.04
CA GLN A 95 -31.94 3.78 1.42
C GLN A 95 -31.11 3.83 2.71
N CYS A 96 -31.33 2.91 3.66
CA CYS A 96 -30.56 2.86 4.90
C CYS A 96 -29.11 2.43 4.63
N LEU A 97 -28.91 1.37 3.83
CA LEU A 97 -27.58 0.91 3.42
C LEU A 97 -26.85 1.97 2.59
N LEU A 98 -27.55 2.64 1.69
CA LEU A 98 -26.94 3.67 0.86
C LEU A 98 -26.52 4.91 1.68
N LYS A 99 -27.30 5.28 2.70
CA LYS A 99 -26.92 6.32 3.67
C LYS A 99 -25.68 5.90 4.46
N PHE A 100 -25.65 4.67 4.96
CA PHE A 100 -24.48 4.14 5.68
C PHE A 100 -23.23 4.19 4.79
N TYR A 101 -23.31 3.68 3.57
CA TYR A 101 -22.23 3.73 2.58
C TYR A 101 -21.68 5.15 2.39
N TYR A 102 -22.56 6.14 2.16
CA TYR A 102 -22.13 7.51 1.93
C TYR A 102 -21.49 8.16 3.17
N ILE A 103 -22.03 7.85 4.36
CA ILE A 103 -21.45 8.31 5.64
C ILE A 103 -20.07 7.66 5.88
N SER A 104 -19.92 6.36 5.61
CA SER A 104 -18.63 5.67 5.69
C SER A 104 -17.60 6.27 4.75
N LEU A 105 -17.97 6.56 3.49
CA LEU A 105 -17.08 7.24 2.54
C LEU A 105 -16.66 8.63 3.02
N ALA A 106 -17.61 9.41 3.57
CA ALA A 106 -17.29 10.72 4.10
C ALA A 106 -16.31 10.64 5.29
N MET A 107 -16.49 9.67 6.19
CA MET A 107 -15.54 9.42 7.28
C MET A 107 -14.16 9.01 6.77
N LEU A 108 -14.10 8.07 5.81
CA LEU A 108 -12.83 7.66 5.21
C LEU A 108 -12.09 8.83 4.57
N PHE A 109 -12.79 9.67 3.81
CA PHE A 109 -12.20 10.85 3.20
C PHE A 109 -11.61 11.84 4.23
N VAL A 110 -12.32 12.07 5.35
CA VAL A 110 -11.80 12.91 6.44
C VAL A 110 -10.58 12.26 7.08
N CYS A 111 -10.62 10.96 7.37
CA CYS A 111 -9.47 10.23 7.92
C CYS A 111 -8.25 10.27 6.99
N GLU A 112 -8.43 10.00 5.69
CA GLU A 112 -7.37 10.06 4.68
C GLU A 112 -6.79 11.47 4.57
N THR A 113 -7.62 12.51 4.63
CA THR A 113 -7.16 13.90 4.63
C THR A 113 -6.30 14.20 5.86
N ILE A 114 -6.72 13.76 7.05
CA ILE A 114 -5.94 13.93 8.29
C ILE A 114 -4.60 13.19 8.19
N ILE A 115 -4.62 11.94 7.73
CA ILE A 115 -3.41 11.12 7.52
C ILE A 115 -2.49 11.82 6.51
N GLY A 116 -3.01 12.34 5.41
CA GLY A 116 -2.25 13.06 4.39
C GLY A 116 -1.59 14.33 4.92
N ILE A 117 -2.30 15.11 5.75
CA ILE A 117 -1.74 16.30 6.41
C ILE A 117 -0.63 15.90 7.37
N LEU A 118 -0.84 14.87 8.20
CA LEU A 118 0.18 14.35 9.12
C LEU A 118 1.41 13.83 8.36
N PHE A 119 1.21 13.10 7.27
CA PHE A 119 2.30 12.63 6.41
C PHE A 119 3.12 13.80 5.86
N PHE A 120 2.46 14.88 5.41
CA PHE A 120 3.17 16.05 4.90
C PHE A 120 4.00 16.77 5.98
N ILE A 121 3.45 16.93 7.19
CA ILE A 121 4.14 17.55 8.33
C ILE A 121 5.36 16.71 8.74
N TYR A 122 5.20 15.39 8.83
CA TYR A 122 6.23 14.46 9.29
C TYR A 122 6.95 13.73 8.15
N ARG A 123 7.00 14.32 6.95
CA ARG A 123 7.45 13.64 5.73
C ARG A 123 8.83 12.98 5.88
N GLU A 124 9.78 13.67 6.51
CA GLU A 124 11.17 13.17 6.62
C GLU A 124 11.21 11.91 7.49
N THR A 125 10.52 11.95 8.63
CA THR A 125 10.40 10.79 9.52
C THR A 125 9.63 9.65 8.86
N ALA A 126 8.54 9.96 8.16
CA ALA A 126 7.74 8.96 7.46
C ALA A 126 8.50 8.28 6.32
N ILE A 127 9.27 9.03 5.53
CA ILE A 127 10.12 8.51 4.45
C ILE A 127 11.24 7.65 5.03
N ASN A 128 11.96 8.12 6.05
CA ASN A 128 13.02 7.33 6.69
C ASN A 128 12.48 5.99 7.25
N HIS A 129 11.31 6.00 7.87
CA HIS A 129 10.67 4.75 8.33
C HIS A 129 10.24 3.85 7.17
N ALA A 130 9.69 4.42 6.10
CA ALA A 130 9.33 3.65 4.91
C ALA A 130 10.58 3.00 4.28
N GLU A 131 11.69 3.74 4.13
CA GLU A 131 12.97 3.22 3.64
C GLU A 131 13.46 2.05 4.50
N GLU A 132 13.38 2.18 5.83
CA GLU A 132 13.80 1.12 6.76
C GLU A 132 12.93 -0.15 6.64
N ILE A 133 11.60 0.02 6.51
CA ILE A 133 10.66 -1.09 6.28
C ILE A 133 11.00 -1.77 4.96
N VAL A 134 11.15 -1.01 3.87
CA VAL A 134 11.46 -1.58 2.56
C VAL A 134 12.81 -2.31 2.58
N LYS A 135 13.81 -1.76 3.25
CA LYS A 135 15.12 -2.42 3.43
C LYS A 135 14.99 -3.75 4.17
N LYS A 136 14.26 -3.78 5.29
CA LYS A 136 14.09 -4.99 6.13
C LYS A 136 13.18 -6.05 5.51
N THR A 137 12.27 -5.67 4.62
CA THR A 137 11.34 -6.61 3.98
C THR A 137 11.87 -7.07 2.64
N PHE A 138 12.29 -6.14 1.77
CA PHE A 138 12.59 -6.47 0.39
C PHE A 138 14.07 -6.66 0.09
N VAL A 139 14.98 -5.92 0.76
CA VAL A 139 16.42 -6.05 0.48
C VAL A 139 17.01 -7.27 1.17
N THR A 140 16.67 -7.51 2.44
CA THR A 140 17.16 -8.67 3.21
C THR A 140 16.66 -10.00 2.62
N GLN A 141 15.40 -10.07 2.20
CA GLN A 141 14.75 -11.29 1.67
C GLN A 141 14.98 -11.48 0.16
N TYR A 142 15.70 -10.57 -0.49
CA TYR A 142 15.96 -10.64 -1.93
C TYR A 142 16.73 -11.93 -2.28
N ARG A 143 16.19 -12.70 -3.25
CA ARG A 143 16.65 -14.04 -3.68
C ARG A 143 16.62 -15.12 -2.59
N GLU A 144 15.85 -14.94 -1.52
CA GLU A 144 15.61 -16.04 -0.58
C GLU A 144 14.61 -17.05 -1.14
N VAL A 145 14.81 -18.33 -0.81
CA VAL A 145 13.93 -19.42 -1.24
C VAL A 145 12.53 -19.18 -0.67
N GLY A 146 11.52 -19.12 -1.54
CA GLY A 146 10.14 -18.77 -1.17
C GLY A 146 9.77 -17.30 -1.33
N PHE A 147 10.70 -16.41 -1.71
CA PHE A 147 10.46 -14.97 -1.91
C PHE A 147 10.76 -14.50 -3.34
N GLU A 148 10.48 -15.36 -4.33
CA GLU A 148 10.68 -15.05 -5.75
C GLU A 148 9.83 -13.87 -6.22
N ASP A 149 8.58 -13.77 -5.75
CA ASP A 149 7.67 -12.68 -6.08
C ASP A 149 8.20 -11.32 -5.59
N SER A 150 8.72 -11.26 -4.36
CA SER A 150 9.35 -10.06 -3.80
C SER A 150 10.59 -9.64 -4.60
N THR A 151 11.36 -10.62 -5.07
CA THR A 151 12.55 -10.39 -5.90
C THR A 151 12.15 -9.80 -7.26
N ASN A 152 11.18 -10.41 -7.94
CA ASN A 152 10.66 -9.94 -9.22
C ASN A 152 10.03 -8.54 -9.11
N PHE A 153 9.30 -8.28 -8.02
CA PHE A 153 8.70 -6.98 -7.76
C PHE A 153 9.75 -5.88 -7.54
N MET A 154 10.82 -6.16 -6.79
CA MET A 154 11.93 -5.20 -6.62
C MET A 154 12.65 -4.95 -7.94
N ASP A 155 12.91 -5.98 -8.73
CA ASP A 155 13.53 -5.83 -10.05
C ASP A 155 12.66 -4.98 -10.98
N PHE A 156 11.33 -5.16 -10.94
CA PHE A 156 10.37 -4.35 -11.68
C PHE A 156 10.40 -2.89 -11.23
N LEU A 157 10.30 -2.63 -9.92
CA LEU A 157 10.34 -1.28 -9.37
C LEU A 157 11.62 -0.54 -9.74
N GLN A 158 12.77 -1.20 -9.64
CA GLN A 158 14.06 -0.59 -9.98
C GLN A 158 14.17 -0.22 -11.45
N LYS A 159 13.65 -1.09 -12.34
CA LYS A 159 13.62 -0.82 -13.78
C LYS A 159 12.63 0.29 -14.13
N GLU A 160 11.45 0.30 -13.53
CA GLU A 160 10.40 1.28 -13.85
C GLU A 160 10.72 2.66 -13.27
N LEU A 161 11.21 2.71 -12.02
CA LEU A 161 11.53 3.96 -11.31
C LEU A 161 12.98 4.41 -11.53
N GLN A 162 13.79 3.63 -12.24
CA GLN A 162 15.20 3.91 -12.51
C GLN A 162 16.03 4.19 -11.24
N CYS A 163 15.66 3.52 -10.14
CA CYS A 163 16.30 3.63 -8.83
C CYS A 163 17.10 2.37 -8.47
N CYS A 164 17.97 2.47 -7.47
CA CYS A 164 18.70 1.31 -6.96
C CYS A 164 18.77 1.34 -5.44
N GLY A 165 17.98 0.46 -4.82
CA GLY A 165 17.78 0.40 -3.37
C GLY A 165 16.76 1.43 -2.86
N PRO A 166 16.33 1.30 -1.59
CA PRO A 166 15.37 2.22 -0.98
C PRO A 166 15.85 3.67 -0.92
N ARG A 167 17.12 3.88 -0.55
CA ARG A 167 17.75 5.21 -0.47
C ARG A 167 18.95 5.33 -1.42
N SER A 168 19.78 4.29 -1.49
CA SER A 168 21.00 4.28 -2.30
C SER A 168 21.40 2.85 -2.68
N TYR A 169 22.28 2.74 -3.69
CA TYR A 169 22.84 1.47 -4.13
C TYR A 169 23.59 0.73 -3.00
N THR A 170 24.09 1.48 -2.00
CA THR A 170 24.76 0.93 -0.82
C THR A 170 23.82 0.13 0.09
N ASP A 171 22.50 0.26 -0.05
CA ASP A 171 21.54 -0.50 0.76
C ASP A 171 21.65 -2.01 0.52
N TRP A 172 22.13 -2.43 -0.66
CA TRP A 172 22.36 -3.83 -1.00
C TRP A 172 23.40 -4.51 -0.11
N THR A 173 24.26 -3.75 0.57
CA THR A 173 25.20 -4.31 1.57
C THR A 173 24.51 -5.02 2.74
N ALA A 174 23.22 -4.75 2.98
CA ALA A 174 22.43 -5.44 3.99
C ALA A 174 21.94 -6.84 3.57
N ASN A 175 22.01 -7.17 2.27
CA ASN A 175 21.66 -8.49 1.76
C ASN A 175 22.88 -9.43 1.79
N ARG A 176 22.67 -10.69 2.20
CA ARG A 176 23.75 -11.68 2.35
C ARG A 176 24.50 -12.02 1.06
N TYR A 177 23.91 -11.80 -0.11
CA TYR A 177 24.54 -12.06 -1.41
C TYR A 177 25.33 -10.86 -1.96
N PHE A 178 25.06 -9.64 -1.48
CA PHE A 178 25.70 -8.41 -1.99
C PHE A 178 26.57 -7.71 -0.93
N ALA A 179 26.58 -8.21 0.31
CA ALA A 179 27.40 -7.69 1.40
C ALA A 179 28.90 -7.66 1.04
N CYS A 180 29.54 -6.51 1.24
CA CYS A 180 31.00 -6.37 1.20
C CYS A 180 31.59 -6.82 2.54
N ASN A 181 31.75 -8.13 2.76
CA ASN A 181 32.45 -8.62 3.94
C ASN A 181 33.34 -9.82 3.61
N ASP A 182 34.53 -9.87 4.21
CA ASP A 182 35.54 -10.89 3.95
C ASP A 182 35.10 -12.31 4.37
N SER A 183 34.04 -12.43 5.19
CA SER A 183 33.50 -13.71 5.66
C SER A 183 32.53 -14.41 4.70
N TYR A 184 31.88 -13.69 3.77
CA TYR A 184 30.82 -14.23 2.92
C TYR A 184 31.15 -13.98 1.45
N VAL A 185 31.87 -14.90 0.83
CA VAL A 185 32.33 -14.77 -0.56
C VAL A 185 31.20 -15.23 -1.51
N SER A 186 30.22 -14.35 -1.74
CA SER A 186 29.38 -14.46 -2.94
C SER A 186 30.13 -13.88 -4.14
N PRO A 187 29.99 -14.45 -5.35
CA PRO A 187 30.52 -13.85 -6.57
C PRO A 187 30.01 -12.43 -6.84
N GLU A 188 28.83 -12.11 -6.31
CA GLU A 188 28.17 -10.80 -6.43
C GLU A 188 28.43 -9.86 -5.24
N ALA A 189 29.36 -10.21 -4.33
CA ALA A 189 29.75 -9.34 -3.23
C ALA A 189 30.19 -7.96 -3.74
N CYS A 190 29.85 -6.90 -2.99
CA CYS A 190 30.06 -5.51 -3.41
C CYS A 190 29.38 -5.08 -4.71
N GLY A 191 28.53 -5.94 -5.27
CA GLY A 191 27.70 -5.63 -6.41
C GLY A 191 26.30 -5.14 -6.02
N VAL A 192 25.47 -4.99 -7.05
CA VAL A 192 24.04 -4.71 -6.94
C VAL A 192 23.28 -5.67 -7.86
N PRO A 193 21.96 -5.84 -7.68
CA PRO A 193 21.14 -6.60 -8.61
C PRO A 193 21.25 -6.13 -10.05
N PHE A 194 21.03 -7.04 -11.00
CA PHE A 194 21.10 -6.73 -12.43
C PHE A 194 20.10 -5.64 -12.85
N SER A 195 18.94 -5.56 -12.18
CA SER A 195 17.94 -4.50 -12.36
C SER A 195 18.47 -3.09 -12.05
N CYS A 196 19.50 -2.96 -11.21
CA CYS A 196 20.18 -1.70 -10.93
C CYS A 196 21.25 -1.33 -11.97
N CYS A 197 21.71 -2.30 -12.78
CA CYS A 197 22.81 -2.07 -13.71
C CYS A 197 22.35 -1.25 -14.91
N ARG A 198 23.02 -0.13 -15.16
CA ARG A 198 22.81 0.67 -16.38
C ARG A 198 23.68 0.11 -17.51
N ARG A 199 23.13 0.00 -18.71
CA ARG A 199 23.90 -0.40 -19.90
C ARG A 199 24.84 0.74 -20.31
N MET A 200 26.10 0.40 -20.54
CA MET A 200 27.18 1.36 -20.85
C MET A 200 27.13 1.93 -22.29
N ASN A 201 26.11 1.59 -23.07
CA ASN A 201 25.97 2.03 -24.47
C ASN A 201 25.34 3.43 -24.61
N ASP A 202 24.86 4.04 -23.53
CA ASP A 202 24.40 5.44 -23.50
C ASP A 202 25.59 6.39 -23.28
N ILE A 203 26.48 6.48 -24.27
CA ILE A 203 27.69 7.33 -24.28
C ILE A 203 27.36 8.85 -24.21
N ASN A 204 26.07 9.23 -24.25
CA ASN A 204 25.61 10.61 -24.12
C ASN A 204 25.19 11.02 -22.70
N VAL A 205 25.18 10.10 -21.73
CA VAL A 205 25.09 10.49 -20.32
C VAL A 205 26.51 10.65 -19.82
N GLY A 206 26.93 11.91 -19.66
CA GLY A 206 28.25 12.28 -19.20
C GLY A 206 28.73 11.34 -18.10
N ILE A 207 29.81 10.65 -18.41
CA ILE A 207 30.59 9.82 -17.52
C ILE A 207 31.14 10.75 -16.42
N SER A 208 30.33 11.02 -15.39
CA SER A 208 30.83 11.42 -14.09
C SER A 208 31.40 10.16 -13.45
N LEU A 209 32.57 9.75 -13.93
CA LEU A 209 33.45 8.83 -13.23
C LEU A 209 33.51 9.25 -11.76
N PHE A 210 33.31 8.29 -10.88
CA PHE A 210 34.01 8.16 -9.62
C PHE A 210 35.00 9.32 -9.35
N SER A 211 34.55 10.35 -8.66
CA SER A 211 35.43 11.14 -7.81
C SER A 211 35.12 10.70 -6.37
N PRO A 212 36.03 9.99 -5.69
CA PRO A 212 35.88 9.71 -4.27
C PRO A 212 36.19 11.00 -3.51
N THR A 213 35.25 11.93 -3.44
CA THR A 213 35.33 12.96 -2.41
C THR A 213 34.86 12.33 -1.11
N LEU A 214 35.83 11.85 -0.32
CA LEU A 214 35.75 11.87 1.14
C LEU A 214 35.07 13.17 1.55
N HIS A 215 33.86 13.11 2.09
CA HIS A 215 33.40 14.17 2.98
C HIS A 215 33.70 13.74 4.41
N SER A 216 34.91 14.05 4.85
CA SER A 216 35.19 14.26 6.25
C SER A 216 34.55 15.60 6.65
N ARG A 217 33.37 15.56 7.25
CA ARG A 217 32.98 16.44 8.36
C ARG A 217 31.68 15.97 8.98
#